data_AF-A0A178KC04-F1
#
_entry.id   AF-A0A178KC04-F1
#
_cell.length_a   1.000
_cell.length_b   1.000
_cell.length_c   1.000
_cell.angle_alpha   90.00
_cell.angle_beta   90.00
_cell.angle_gamma   90.00
#
_symmetry.space_group_name_H-M   'P 1'
#
loop_
_entity.id
_entity.type
_entity.pdbx_description
1 polymer ?
#
loop_
_entity_poly.entity_id
_entity_poly.type
_entity_poly.pdbx_seq_one_letter_code
_entity_poly.pdbx_strand_id
1 'polypeptide(L)'
;MRQSLLLRLAVLFVRADLHREQQAWRRQHRRVLVDFPYLSEHLLQDIGIGRDRRLDVEFGSSLAQRKARHLRRAFRSRQLT
;
A
#
# COMPACT_ATOMS: atom_id res chain seq x y z
N MET A 1 -15.60 -13.19 -42.04
CA MET A 1 -14.53 -13.09 -41.02
C MET A 1 -14.67 -11.83 -40.15
N ARG A 2 -15.72 -11.74 -39.31
CA ARG A 2 -15.95 -10.61 -38.37
C ARG A 2 -15.96 -11.03 -36.88
N GLN A 3 -15.91 -12.33 -36.61
CA GLN A 3 -15.98 -12.91 -35.27
C GLN A 3 -14.73 -12.61 -34.43
N SER A 4 -13.56 -12.51 -35.06
CA SER A 4 -12.31 -12.14 -34.39
C SER A 4 -12.34 -10.72 -33.82
N LEU A 5 -13.09 -9.81 -34.44
CA LEU A 5 -13.20 -8.41 -34.02
C LEU A 5 -14.10 -8.28 -32.79
N LEU A 6 -15.21 -9.03 -32.75
CA LEU A 6 -16.10 -9.12 -31.59
C LEU A 6 -15.40 -9.76 -30.39
N LEU A 7 -14.62 -10.83 -30.61
CA LEU A 7 -13.82 -11.46 -29.56
C LEU A 7 -12.79 -10.50 -28.96
N ARG A 8 -12.11 -9.71 -29.80
CA ARG A 8 -11.15 -8.71 -29.34
C ARG A 8 -11.83 -7.61 -28.51
N LEU A 9 -13.00 -7.15 -28.94
CA LEU A 9 -13.79 -6.17 -28.18
C LEU A 9 -14.28 -6.74 -26.86
N ALA A 10 -14.78 -7.98 -26.84
CA ALA A 10 -15.23 -8.64 -25.61
C ALA A 10 -14.09 -8.74 -24.58
N VAL A 11 -12.89 -9.15 -25.00
CA VAL A 11 -11.72 -9.22 -24.11
C VAL A 11 -11.34 -7.83 -23.57
N LEU A 12 -11.43 -6.79 -24.41
CA LEU A 12 -11.14 -5.42 -23.99
C LEU A 12 -12.14 -4.94 -22.94
N PHE A 13 -13.44 -5.18 -23.14
CA PHE A 13 -14.47 -4.80 -22.18
C PHE A 13 -14.31 -5.53 -20.84
N VAL A 14 -14.06 -6.84 -20.85
CA VAL A 14 -13.84 -7.62 -19.62
C VAL A 14 -12.64 -7.10 -18.85
N ARG A 15 -11.52 -6.78 -19.53
CA ARG A 15 -10.34 -6.21 -18.87
C ARG A 15 -10.61 -4.82 -18.28
N ALA A 16 -11.35 -3.98 -19.01
CA ALA A 16 -11.71 -2.65 -18.52
C ALA A 16 -12.59 -2.73 -17.28
N ASP A 17 -13.53 -3.68 -17.26
CA ASP A 17 -14.44 -3.90 -16.14
C ASP A 17 -13.71 -4.41 -14.90
N LEU A 18 -12.85 -5.42 -15.06
CA LEU A 18 -11.97 -5.91 -13.99
C LEU A 18 -11.08 -4.80 -13.41
N HIS A 19 -10.55 -3.92 -14.25
CA HIS A 19 -9.77 -2.78 -13.77
C HIS A 19 -10.61 -1.80 -12.94
N ARG A 20 -11.86 -1.55 -13.34
CA ARG A 20 -12.78 -0.68 -12.59
C ARG A 20 -13.15 -1.31 -11.25
N GLU A 21 -13.53 -2.59 -11.24
CA GLU A 21 -13.83 -3.32 -10.02
C GLU A 21 -12.63 -3.35 -9.08
N GLN A 22 -11.42 -3.62 -9.60
CA GLN A 22 -10.23 -3.63 -8.76
C GLN A 22 -9.90 -2.25 -8.18
N GLN A 23 -10.15 -1.16 -8.92
CA GLN A 23 -10.01 0.19 -8.39
C GLN A 23 -11.10 0.52 -7.35
N ALA A 24 -12.35 0.13 -7.58
CA ALA A 24 -13.44 0.30 -6.63
C ALA A 24 -13.18 -0.49 -5.35
N TRP A 25 -12.76 -1.76 -5.48
CA TRP A 25 -12.35 -2.64 -4.41
C TRP A 25 -11.20 -2.03 -3.60
N ARG A 26 -10.15 -1.54 -4.26
CA ARG A 26 -9.03 -0.85 -3.58
C ARG A 26 -9.49 0.41 -2.85
N ARG A 27 -10.42 1.19 -3.41
CA ARG A 27 -10.95 2.40 -2.74
C ARG A 27 -11.78 2.04 -1.52
N GLN A 28 -12.56 0.97 -1.59
CA GLN A 28 -13.38 0.48 -0.47
C GLN A 28 -12.52 -0.18 0.62
N HIS A 29 -11.54 -1.00 0.24
CA HIS A 29 -10.71 -1.77 1.17
C HIS A 29 -9.45 -1.03 1.66
N ARG A 30 -9.02 0.07 1.02
CA ARG A 30 -8.08 1.03 1.66
C ARG A 30 -8.69 1.68 2.91
N ARG A 31 -10.02 1.61 3.06
CA ARG A 31 -10.77 2.20 4.18
C ARG A 31 -11.28 1.15 5.16
N VAL A 32 -10.62 -0.01 5.27
CA VAL A 32 -10.89 -0.92 6.38
C VAL A 32 -10.42 -0.21 7.65
N LEU A 33 -11.37 0.42 8.34
CA LEU A 33 -11.24 0.88 9.72
C LEU A 33 -11.01 -0.38 10.54
N VAL A 34 -9.78 -0.54 11.04
CA VAL A 34 -9.49 -1.67 11.91
C VAL A 34 -9.86 -1.25 13.31
N ASP A 35 -11.01 -1.71 13.78
CA ASP A 35 -11.47 -1.42 15.12
C ASP A 35 -10.87 -2.45 16.09
N PHE A 36 -9.76 -2.08 16.73
CA PHE A 36 -9.15 -2.85 17.80
C PHE A 36 -9.41 -2.15 19.13
N PRO A 37 -10.57 -2.38 19.78
CA PRO A 37 -10.95 -1.70 21.02
C PRO A 37 -10.03 -2.02 22.20
N TYR A 38 -9.23 -3.08 22.10
CA TYR A 38 -8.34 -3.56 23.16
C TYR A 38 -6.87 -3.14 23.00
N LEU A 39 -6.50 -2.48 21.89
CA LEU A 39 -5.12 -2.01 21.70
C LEU A 39 -4.96 -0.57 22.16
N SER A 40 -3.83 -0.28 22.80
CA SER A 40 -3.44 1.09 23.11
C SER A 40 -3.13 1.87 21.84
N GLU A 41 -3.36 3.19 21.86
CA GLU A 41 -3.09 4.08 20.72
C GLU A 41 -1.62 4.01 20.26
N HIS A 42 -0.69 3.84 21.22
CA HIS A 42 0.73 3.65 20.93
C HIS A 42 1.02 2.34 20.19
N LEU A 43 0.37 1.24 20.57
CA LEU A 43 0.52 -0.04 19.87
C LEU A 43 -0.07 0.00 18.46
N LEU A 44 -1.20 0.70 18.27
CA LEU A 44 -1.77 0.93 16.94
C LEU A 44 -0.78 1.69 16.05
N GLN A 45 -0.15 2.73 16.59
CA GLN A 45 0.85 3.52 15.87
C GLN A 45 2.08 2.69 15.47
N ASP A 46 2.55 1.80 16.34
CA ASP A 46 3.68 0.89 16.05
C ASP A 46 3.35 -0.16 14.97
N ILE A 47 2.09 -0.61 14.91
CA ILE A 47 1.59 -1.52 13.86
C ILE A 47 1.39 -0.78 12.52
N GLY A 48 1.52 0.55 12.50
CA GLY A 48 1.29 1.39 11.33
C GLY A 48 -0.19 1.73 11.11
N ILE A 49 -1.01 1.63 12.15
CA ILE A 49 -2.38 2.14 12.17
C ILE A 49 -2.32 3.58 12.68
N GLY A 50 -2.64 4.53 11.80
CA GLY A 50 -2.70 5.95 12.16
C GLY A 50 -3.83 6.24 13.15
N ARG A 51 -3.83 7.44 13.73
CA ARG A 51 -4.85 7.90 14.70
C ARG A 51 -6.30 7.79 14.18
N ASP A 52 -6.47 7.86 12.87
CA ASP A 52 -7.76 7.67 12.19
C ASP A 52 -8.20 6.19 12.10
N ARG A 53 -7.53 5.27 12.81
CA ARG A 53 -7.69 3.80 12.74
C ARG A 53 -7.54 3.23 11.33
N ARG A 54 -6.71 3.90 10.51
CA ARG A 54 -6.41 3.52 9.12
C ARG A 54 -5.01 2.93 9.03
N LEU A 55 -4.86 1.83 8.30
CA LEU A 55 -3.56 1.27 7.97
C LEU A 55 -2.80 2.21 7.03
N ASP A 56 -1.72 2.80 7.51
CA ASP A 56 -0.81 3.59 6.70
C ASP A 56 0.21 2.65 6.04
N VAL A 57 -0.09 2.26 4.80
CA VAL A 57 0.75 1.37 3.98
C VAL A 57 2.14 1.97 3.73
N GLU A 58 2.32 3.28 3.90
CA GLU A 58 3.59 3.99 3.68
C GLU A 58 4.42 4.22 4.97
N PHE A 59 3.85 3.94 6.15
CA PHE A 59 4.50 4.22 7.43
C PHE A 59 5.76 3.37 7.65
N GLY A 60 5.65 2.06 7.44
CA GLY A 60 6.76 1.12 7.67
C GLY A 60 7.89 1.24 6.64
N SER A 61 7.54 1.48 5.37
CA SER A 61 8.52 1.55 4.29
C SER A 61 9.36 2.83 4.38
N SER A 62 8.75 3.98 4.69
CA SER A 62 9.45 5.26 4.77
C SER A 62 10.40 5.38 5.97
N LEU A 63 9.99 4.88 7.14
CA LEU A 63 10.82 4.89 8.36
C LEU A 63 12.01 3.93 8.25
N ALA A 64 11.79 2.71 7.77
CA ALA A 64 12.86 1.73 7.56
C ALA A 64 13.89 2.25 6.56
N GLN A 65 13.43 2.84 5.45
CA GLN A 65 14.30 3.40 4.41
C GLN A 65 15.09 4.62 4.91
N ARG A 66 14.47 5.48 5.73
CA ARG A 66 15.14 6.62 6.39
C ARG A 66 16.20 6.14 7.40
N LYS A 67 15.87 5.13 8.23
CA LYS A 67 16.80 4.54 9.20
C LYS A 67 17.99 3.86 8.51
N ALA A 68 17.73 3.09 7.45
CA ALA A 68 18.78 2.47 6.63
C ALA A 68 19.71 3.51 6.00
N ARG A 69 19.17 4.64 5.51
CA ARG A 69 19.97 5.76 4.96
C ARG A 69 20.87 6.39 6.02
N HIS A 70 20.36 6.63 7.23
CA HIS A 70 21.16 7.17 8.33
C HIS A 70 22.28 6.22 8.76
N LEU A 71 21.98 4.93 8.90
CA LEU A 71 22.98 3.93 9.24
C LEU A 71 24.09 3.87 8.18
N ARG A 72 23.74 3.82 6.88
CA ARG A 72 24.73 3.84 5.79
C ARG A 72 25.62 5.08 5.84
N ARG A 73 25.06 6.26 6.15
CA ARG A 73 25.85 7.49 6.31
C ARG A 73 26.81 7.41 7.50
N ALA A 74 26.33 6.96 8.65
CA ALA A 74 27.14 6.83 9.87
C ALA A 74 28.28 5.79 9.71
N PHE A 75 28.02 4.66 9.03
CA PHE A 75 29.05 3.68 8.73
C PHE A 75 30.09 4.22 7.74
N ARG A 76 29.66 4.92 6.68
CA ARG A 76 30.61 5.55 5.74
C ARG A 76 31.48 6.61 6.40
N SER A 77 30.93 7.45 7.27
CA SER A 77 31.73 8.47 7.98
C SER A 77 32.75 7.85 8.93
N ARG A 78 32.43 6.69 9.52
CA ARG A 78 33.35 5.94 10.41
C ARG A 78 34.43 5.16 9.67
N GLN A 79 34.23 4.82 8.40
CA GLN A 79 35.25 4.13 7.59
C GLN A 79 36.30 5.10 7.00
N LEU A 80 36.05 6.41 7.05
CA LEU A 80 36.94 7.46 6.53
C LEU A 80 37.83 8.09 7.61
N THR A 81 37.60 7.74 8.88
CA THR A 81 38.43 8.06 10.06
C THR A 81 39.22 6.84 10.47
#